data_AF-A0A4Q3ESS9-F1
#
_entry.id   AF-A0A4Q3ESS9-F1
#
_cell.length_a   1.000
_cell.length_b   1.000
_cell.length_c   1.000
_cell.angle_alpha   90.00
_cell.angle_beta   90.00
_cell.angle_gamma   90.00
#
_symmetry.space_group_name_H-M   'P 1'
#
loop_
_entity.id
_entity.type
_entity.pdbx_description
1 polymer ?
#
loop_
_entity_poly.entity_id
_entity_poly.type
_entity_poly.pdbx_seq_one_letter_code
_entity_poly.pdbx_strand_id
1 'polypeptide(L)'
;MAGAYLRYHTSFSGEVLTKRFTANELNGELFDVELVPQGNTFALRIKLLGELVIELLAISFHISKQGAVQCLNKQYQLQHLQGEIHNNDLTPLHIQYQYEGQHYLISNTHGWFSWSAKDEGDQINFTIYPDAAAMHPAWSHRESQRKPDAVAMQNRDHEYALSFACNEIDLALAPPILSRYPFGAEAGFIITDHCDYDQADTLRTFLDAWLGKGLKMTKGVFALKSNYAKDGLAATLEDEDYHRLINELYNDGSEIAPHALNQSGQISKKQFDAALDSISKAYNCRTWIDHGSYQKYTYSVGGSGNEYQLSKRLKDLGYTSLWSYYDAAIDPTRSLNIFAATHTSYKQFTKHLLRGNFATAGHYLKTVLEQRAQTSGRRSTMSKLMGAVRKNLVAKKSIGGLVKDIGKVFRYSAAQALPYTEEELNYFSPVLHTELKQPLYTREAHELVLFATQEVVHTQDAYTETALEQMIAERGLHIGHTYLLNKLPYLNGVFDKGSNELSEGWITFVESLSGQVKAGNIWNPTMQEFVGYMLQLQSLRVTHLSPRSMLIENKRNKDIVGLSFMAGSNVLIGLAWGSVQPQYKQTSNGQILFWGNIPAGNSITVSW
;
A
#
# COMPACT_ATOMS: atom_id res chain seq x y z
N MET A 1 29.12 -3.36 18.98
CA MET A 1 28.40 -2.17 18.47
C MET A 1 27.10 -2.09 19.23
N ALA A 2 27.01 -1.19 20.20
CA ALA A 2 25.77 -0.95 20.93
C ALA A 2 24.84 -0.14 20.01
N GLY A 3 23.68 -0.71 19.64
CA GLY A 3 22.64 0.02 18.93
C GLY A 3 22.11 1.12 19.83
N ALA A 4 22.23 2.37 19.40
CA ALA A 4 21.62 3.50 20.09
C ALA A 4 20.11 3.48 19.79
N TYR A 5 19.29 3.24 20.81
CA TYR A 5 17.85 3.48 20.76
C TYR A 5 17.61 4.96 20.97
N LEU A 6 17.15 5.67 19.94
CA LEU A 6 16.91 7.10 20.01
C LEU A 6 15.41 7.36 19.81
N ARG A 7 14.74 7.80 20.88
CA ARG A 7 13.40 8.39 20.88
C ARG A 7 13.60 9.84 21.30
N TYR A 8 13.57 10.77 20.35
CA TYR A 8 13.92 12.18 20.59
C TYR A 8 12.66 13.07 20.56
N HIS A 9 12.57 13.98 21.54
CA HIS A 9 11.54 15.01 21.65
C HIS A 9 12.22 16.38 21.71
N THR A 10 11.92 17.28 20.77
CA THR A 10 12.29 18.71 20.88
C THR A 10 11.06 19.57 20.75
N SER A 11 10.95 20.57 21.62
CA SER A 11 9.92 21.60 21.59
C SER A 11 10.50 22.94 21.13
N PHE A 12 9.70 23.72 20.39
CA PHE A 12 10.02 25.09 20.00
C PHE A 12 8.80 26.00 20.19
N SER A 13 9.04 27.19 20.74
CA SER A 13 8.10 28.32 20.80
C SER A 13 8.65 29.48 19.95
N GLY A 14 7.80 30.08 19.13
CA GLY A 14 8.18 30.90 17.96
C GLY A 14 8.82 32.27 18.24
N GLU A 15 9.89 32.53 17.48
CA GLU A 15 10.13 33.73 16.64
C GLU A 15 11.06 33.25 15.51
N VAL A 16 10.75 33.58 14.24
CA VAL A 16 11.47 33.05 13.06
C VAL A 16 12.87 33.67 12.97
N LEU A 17 13.82 33.03 13.65
CA LEU A 17 15.25 33.16 13.44
C LEU A 17 15.70 31.96 12.62
N THR A 18 16.50 32.17 11.57
CA THR A 18 17.28 31.10 10.92
C THR A 18 18.18 30.46 11.98
N LYS A 19 17.69 29.43 12.67
CA LYS A 19 18.45 28.70 13.67
C LYS A 19 18.87 27.36 13.08
N ARG A 20 20.18 27.20 12.94
CA ARG A 20 20.81 25.90 12.72
C ARG A 20 20.84 25.19 14.07
N PHE A 21 20.25 24.00 14.16
CA PHE A 21 20.21 23.24 15.40
C PHE A 21 21.20 22.08 15.32
N THR A 22 22.33 22.20 16.02
CA THR A 22 23.14 21.04 16.40
C THR A 22 22.45 20.35 17.57
N ALA A 23 22.16 19.06 17.41
CA ALA A 23 21.53 18.22 18.44
C ALA A 23 22.45 18.10 19.68
N ASN A 24 22.38 19.07 20.60
CA ASN A 24 23.04 18.98 21.90
C ASN A 24 22.10 18.32 22.89
N GLU A 25 22.20 17.00 22.98
CA GLU A 25 22.35 16.22 24.23
C GLU A 25 22.21 14.72 23.94
N LEU A 26 23.07 14.22 23.07
CA LEU A 26 23.72 12.92 23.19
C LEU A 26 25.15 13.16 22.67
N ASN A 27 26.16 12.73 23.41
CA ASN A 27 27.57 12.94 23.05
C ASN A 27 27.85 12.46 21.61
N GLY A 28 27.86 13.40 20.65
CA GLY A 28 28.13 13.16 19.23
C GLY A 28 27.08 13.79 18.31
N GLU A 29 27.52 14.74 17.48
CA GLU A 29 26.81 15.33 16.35
C GLU A 29 26.25 14.25 15.40
N LEU A 30 25.00 13.81 15.57
CA LEU A 30 24.40 12.76 14.74
C LEU A 30 23.52 13.30 13.59
N PHE A 31 22.90 14.47 13.80
CA PHE A 31 22.02 15.11 12.83
C PHE A 31 22.27 16.62 12.79
N ASP A 32 22.21 17.20 11.58
CA ASP A 32 22.06 18.64 11.35
C ASP A 32 20.62 18.86 10.89
N VAL A 33 19.82 19.57 11.69
CA VAL A 33 18.41 19.85 11.37
C VAL A 33 18.27 21.34 11.07
N GLU A 34 17.81 21.63 9.86
CA GLU A 34 17.62 22.98 9.36
C GLU A 34 16.17 23.17 8.89
N LEU A 35 15.47 24.14 9.47
CA LEU A 35 14.18 24.59 8.96
C LEU A 35 14.39 25.93 8.24
N VAL A 36 14.36 25.90 6.91
CA VAL A 36 14.62 27.06 6.06
C VAL A 36 13.30 27.68 5.60
N PRO A 37 12.96 28.90 6.05
CA PRO A 37 11.83 29.63 5.50
C PRO A 37 12.14 30.10 4.06
N GLN A 38 11.18 29.93 3.17
CA GLN A 38 11.23 30.32 1.76
C GLN A 38 9.90 31.01 1.41
N GLY A 39 9.69 32.21 1.96
CA GLY A 39 8.38 32.87 1.94
C GLY A 39 7.39 32.11 2.82
N ASN A 40 6.23 31.72 2.27
CA ASN A 40 5.21 30.92 2.97
C ASN A 40 5.52 29.41 2.97
N THR A 41 6.62 29.00 2.34
CA THR A 41 7.08 27.60 2.31
C THR A 41 8.18 27.39 3.34
N PHE A 42 8.18 26.22 3.96
CA PHE A 42 9.20 25.75 4.88
C PHE A 42 9.86 24.51 4.27
N ALA A 43 11.19 24.55 4.16
CA ALA A 43 11.98 23.38 3.82
C ALA A 43 12.64 22.85 5.09
N LEU A 44 12.29 21.63 5.49
CA LEU A 44 12.93 20.92 6.60
C LEU A 44 13.99 20.00 6.02
N ARG A 45 15.25 20.23 6.39
CA ARG A 45 16.40 19.39 6.01
C ARG A 45 16.95 18.70 7.25
N ILE A 46 17.17 17.40 7.16
CA ILE A 46 17.73 16.58 8.21
C ILE A 46 18.91 15.85 7.60
N LYS A 47 20.13 16.25 7.93
CA LYS A 47 21.34 15.64 7.41
C LYS A 47 21.99 14.75 8.47
N LEU A 48 22.29 13.51 8.12
CA LEU A 48 23.05 12.60 8.98
C LEU A 48 24.52 13.00 9.01
N LEU A 49 25.06 13.16 10.22
CA LEU A 49 26.46 13.52 10.44
C LEU A 49 27.37 12.29 10.66
N GLY A 50 26.77 11.11 10.80
CA GLY A 50 27.42 9.81 10.88
C GLY A 50 26.58 8.69 10.29
N GLU A 51 27.14 7.47 10.25
CA GLU A 51 26.43 6.28 9.81
C GLU A 51 25.53 5.74 10.94
N LEU A 52 24.24 5.54 10.67
CA LEU A 52 23.26 5.23 11.71
C LEU A 52 22.25 4.17 11.26
N VAL A 53 21.86 3.32 12.21
CA VAL A 53 20.68 2.48 12.05
C VAL A 53 19.50 3.21 12.68
N ILE A 54 18.51 3.57 11.86
CA ILE A 54 17.32 4.29 12.32
C ILE A 54 16.17 3.28 12.50
N GLU A 55 15.64 3.21 13.72
CA GLU A 55 14.39 2.47 14.03
C GLU A 55 13.15 3.34 13.82
N LEU A 56 13.22 4.61 14.24
CA LEU A 56 12.20 5.62 14.03
C LEU A 56 12.87 6.99 14.02
N LEU A 57 12.71 7.73 12.93
CA LEU A 57 13.01 9.15 12.88
C LEU A 57 11.67 9.89 12.90
N ALA A 58 11.48 10.74 13.90
CA ALA A 58 10.31 11.57 14.04
C ALA A 58 10.73 12.98 14.44
N ILE A 59 10.09 14.00 13.87
CA ILE A 59 10.31 15.40 14.23
C ILE A 59 8.98 16.04 14.56
N SER A 60 8.85 16.49 15.80
CA SER A 60 7.64 17.15 16.30
C SER A 60 7.82 18.67 16.37
N PHE A 61 6.73 19.37 16.07
CA PHE A 61 6.61 20.83 16.10
C PHE A 61 5.36 21.20 16.88
N HIS A 62 5.43 22.31 17.61
CA HIS A 62 4.26 22.91 18.24
C HIS A 62 3.84 24.13 17.45
N ILE A 63 2.56 24.18 17.05
CA ILE A 63 1.99 25.27 16.28
C ILE A 63 0.92 25.93 17.12
N SER A 64 1.14 27.18 17.52
CA SER A 64 0.15 27.95 18.26
C SER A 64 -1.11 28.15 17.42
N LYS A 65 -2.27 28.04 18.07
CA LYS A 65 -3.57 28.21 17.44
C LYS A 65 -4.58 28.87 18.36
N GLN A 66 -5.67 29.27 17.74
CA GLN A 66 -6.93 29.68 18.36
C GLN A 66 -8.04 28.81 17.77
N GLY A 67 -9.03 28.45 18.57
CA GLY A 67 -10.20 27.71 18.10
C GLY A 67 -9.91 26.27 17.66
N ALA A 68 -10.82 25.76 16.83
CA ALA A 68 -10.82 24.37 16.39
C ALA A 68 -9.87 24.15 15.20
N VAL A 69 -9.24 22.99 15.17
CA VAL A 69 -8.42 22.52 14.05
C VAL A 69 -9.26 21.60 13.19
N GLN A 70 -9.15 21.74 11.88
CA GLN A 70 -9.68 20.79 10.92
C GLN A 70 -8.54 20.14 10.16
N CYS A 71 -8.66 18.85 9.88
CA CYS A 71 -7.70 18.12 9.08
C CYS A 71 -8.41 17.27 8.05
N LEU A 72 -7.75 17.05 6.93
CA LEU A 72 -8.24 16.16 5.89
C LEU A 72 -8.07 14.70 6.33
N ASN A 73 -9.15 13.94 6.33
CA ASN A 73 -9.12 12.51 6.57
C ASN A 73 -8.95 11.70 5.28
N LYS A 74 -8.80 10.38 5.42
CA LYS A 74 -8.58 9.44 4.31
C LYS A 74 -9.72 9.31 3.31
N GLN A 75 -10.92 9.75 3.69
CA GLN A 75 -12.09 9.89 2.82
C GLN A 75 -12.15 11.27 2.14
N TYR A 76 -11.09 12.08 2.27
CA TYR A 76 -11.01 13.43 1.75
C TYR A 76 -12.11 14.35 2.30
N GLN A 77 -12.40 14.22 3.59
CA GLN A 77 -13.30 15.09 4.32
C GLN A 77 -12.53 15.89 5.36
N LEU A 78 -12.80 17.19 5.43
CA LEU A 78 -12.32 18.02 6.53
C LEU A 78 -13.11 17.66 7.79
N GLN A 79 -12.41 17.21 8.82
CA GLN A 79 -13.00 16.88 10.11
C GLN A 79 -12.25 17.60 11.23
N HIS A 80 -12.96 17.88 12.31
CA HIS A 80 -12.32 18.41 13.51
C HIS A 80 -11.27 17.42 14.03
N LEU A 81 -10.09 17.93 14.37
CA LEU A 81 -9.02 17.13 14.97
C LEU A 81 -9.44 16.71 16.39
N GLN A 82 -9.98 15.51 16.52
CA GLN A 82 -10.38 14.91 17.79
C GLN A 82 -9.36 13.84 18.19
N GLY A 83 -8.41 14.21 19.06
CA GLY A 83 -7.30 13.34 19.43
C GLY A 83 -6.14 13.42 18.44
N GLU A 84 -5.37 12.34 18.33
CA GLU A 84 -4.27 12.23 17.39
C GLU A 84 -4.75 11.59 16.09
N ILE A 85 -4.39 12.21 14.96
CA ILE A 85 -4.63 11.68 13.62
C ILE A 85 -3.29 11.37 12.98
N HIS A 86 -3.24 10.24 12.28
CA HIS A 86 -2.08 9.76 11.56
C HIS A 86 -2.40 9.70 10.07
N ASN A 87 -1.43 10.05 9.26
CA ASN A 87 -1.51 10.00 7.82
C ASN A 87 -0.36 9.16 7.28
N ASN A 88 -0.72 8.00 6.72
CA ASN A 88 0.17 7.07 6.03
C ASN A 88 -0.53 6.48 4.78
N ASP A 89 -1.63 7.11 4.35
CA ASP A 89 -2.61 6.57 3.41
C ASP A 89 -2.63 7.35 2.07
N LEU A 90 -1.49 7.97 1.75
CA LEU A 90 -1.30 8.76 0.54
C LEU A 90 -2.21 10.00 0.46
N THR A 91 -2.84 10.41 1.57
CA THR A 91 -3.64 11.63 1.63
C THR A 91 -2.70 12.84 1.79
N PRO A 92 -2.86 13.93 1.01
CA PRO A 92 -2.06 15.14 1.17
C PRO A 92 -2.13 15.71 2.60
N LEU A 93 -1.04 16.33 3.04
CA LEU A 93 -1.06 17.13 4.26
C LEU A 93 -2.01 18.31 4.02
N HIS A 94 -3.04 18.44 4.85
CA HIS A 94 -4.00 19.55 4.79
C HIS A 94 -4.60 19.77 6.17
N ILE A 95 -4.03 20.72 6.92
CA ILE A 95 -4.47 21.08 8.27
C ILE A 95 -4.88 22.55 8.28
N GLN A 96 -6.13 22.83 8.60
CA GLN A 96 -6.69 24.17 8.74
C GLN A 96 -6.79 24.54 10.22
N TYR A 97 -6.33 25.73 10.57
CA TYR A 97 -6.40 26.25 11.93
C TYR A 97 -6.58 27.77 11.91
N GLN A 98 -6.93 28.36 13.06
CA GLN A 98 -7.02 29.81 13.22
C GLN A 98 -5.88 30.30 14.11
N TYR A 99 -5.34 31.48 13.86
CA TYR A 99 -4.37 32.15 14.71
C TYR A 99 -4.49 33.67 14.52
N GLU A 100 -4.54 34.42 15.63
CA GLU A 100 -4.74 35.88 15.62
C GLU A 100 -5.93 36.34 14.75
N GLY A 101 -7.03 35.60 14.80
CA GLY A 101 -8.24 35.89 14.01
C GLY A 101 -8.17 35.48 12.54
N GLN A 102 -7.01 35.08 12.01
CA GLN A 102 -6.83 34.64 10.61
C GLN A 102 -6.85 33.12 10.47
N HIS A 103 -7.22 32.63 9.30
CA HIS A 103 -7.20 31.19 8.98
C HIS A 103 -5.95 30.81 8.21
N TYR A 104 -5.35 29.69 8.58
CA TYR A 104 -4.14 29.17 7.99
C TYR A 104 -4.33 27.74 7.51
N LEU A 105 -3.59 27.38 6.47
CA LEU A 105 -3.49 26.04 5.91
C LEU A 105 -2.04 25.56 5.93
N ILE A 106 -1.80 24.45 6.59
CA ILE A 106 -0.58 23.65 6.44
C ILE A 106 -0.82 22.66 5.31
N SER A 107 -0.01 22.72 4.25
CA SER A 107 -0.09 21.79 3.12
C SER A 107 1.28 21.31 2.65
N ASN A 108 1.35 20.13 2.05
CA ASN A 108 2.59 19.68 1.41
C ASN A 108 2.82 20.45 0.10
N THR A 109 4.04 20.94 -0.11
CA THR A 109 4.41 21.60 -1.38
C THR A 109 5.03 20.62 -2.36
N HIS A 110 5.64 19.54 -1.85
CA HIS A 110 6.31 18.52 -2.64
C HIS A 110 6.27 17.18 -1.91
N GLY A 111 5.94 16.11 -2.63
CA GLY A 111 5.90 14.76 -2.07
C GLY A 111 4.84 14.55 -0.99
N TRP A 112 4.55 13.28 -0.69
CA TRP A 112 3.84 12.86 0.49
C TRP A 112 4.84 12.29 1.49
N PHE A 113 4.59 12.52 2.76
CA PHE A 113 5.34 11.97 3.87
C PHE A 113 4.37 11.61 4.98
N SER A 114 4.75 10.67 5.83
CA SER A 114 3.92 10.30 6.97
C SER A 114 3.98 11.38 8.04
N TRP A 115 2.84 11.67 8.64
CA TRP A 115 2.73 12.66 9.71
C TRP A 115 1.64 12.28 10.71
N SER A 116 1.70 12.86 11.90
CA SER A 116 0.59 12.89 12.85
C SER A 116 0.35 14.31 13.36
N ALA A 117 -0.89 14.58 13.74
CA ALA A 117 -1.28 15.83 14.35
C ALA A 117 -2.16 15.55 15.55
N LYS A 118 -1.99 16.30 16.62
CA LYS A 118 -2.82 16.23 17.82
C LYS A 118 -3.14 17.64 18.30
N ASP A 119 -4.42 17.88 18.58
CA ASP A 119 -4.86 19.11 19.23
C ASP A 119 -4.52 19.03 20.73
N GLU A 120 -3.70 19.95 21.22
CA GLU A 120 -3.28 20.05 22.62
C GLU A 120 -3.77 21.35 23.27
N GLY A 121 -4.90 21.89 22.81
CA GLY A 121 -5.55 23.05 23.40
C GLY A 121 -5.22 24.34 22.66
N ASP A 122 -4.20 25.07 23.10
CA ASP A 122 -3.72 26.30 22.43
C ASP A 122 -2.66 26.00 21.36
N GLN A 123 -2.33 24.73 21.17
CA GLN A 123 -1.31 24.27 20.24
C GLN A 123 -1.74 23.03 19.45
N ILE A 124 -1.11 22.85 18.30
CA ILE A 124 -1.11 21.60 17.53
C ILE A 124 0.27 20.98 17.72
N ASN A 125 0.31 19.74 18.23
CA ASN A 125 1.51 18.93 18.16
C ASN A 125 1.52 18.21 16.82
N PHE A 126 2.37 18.65 15.91
CA PHE A 126 2.52 18.13 14.56
C PHE A 126 3.83 17.35 14.45
N THR A 127 3.75 16.04 14.17
CA THR A 127 4.92 15.17 14.05
C THR A 127 5.07 14.69 12.62
N ILE A 128 6.25 14.84 12.03
CA ILE A 128 6.61 14.26 10.74
C ILE A 128 7.43 12.99 10.99
N TYR A 129 7.18 11.95 10.19
CA TYR A 129 7.93 10.70 10.20
C TYR A 129 8.67 10.57 8.85
N PRO A 130 9.91 11.09 8.75
CA PRO A 130 10.70 10.94 7.53
C PRO A 130 11.04 9.47 7.25
N ASP A 131 11.25 8.68 8.31
CA ASP A 131 11.55 7.26 8.19
C ASP A 131 11.19 6.49 9.48
N ALA A 132 10.72 5.26 9.32
CA ALA A 132 10.57 4.31 10.43
C ALA A 132 10.85 2.91 9.92
N ALA A 133 11.52 2.07 10.71
CA ALA A 133 11.76 0.68 10.34
C ALA A 133 10.46 -0.11 10.13
N ALA A 134 9.38 0.25 10.83
CA ALA A 134 8.05 -0.30 10.61
C ALA A 134 7.41 0.13 9.27
N MET A 135 7.93 1.16 8.59
CA MET A 135 7.58 1.51 7.20
C MET A 135 8.17 0.55 6.18
N HIS A 136 9.16 -0.27 6.58
CA HIS A 136 9.89 -1.18 5.70
C HIS A 136 9.79 -2.63 6.22
N PRO A 137 8.57 -3.18 6.36
CA PRO A 137 8.42 -4.53 6.86
C PRO A 137 9.00 -5.51 5.83
N ALA A 138 10.12 -6.14 6.18
CA ALA A 138 10.58 -7.33 5.48
C ALA A 138 10.29 -8.57 6.33
N TRP A 139 10.00 -9.67 5.65
CA TRP A 139 9.80 -10.96 6.29
C TRP A 139 10.95 -11.89 5.90
N SER A 140 11.72 -12.36 6.88
CA SER A 140 12.77 -13.36 6.67
C SER A 140 12.25 -14.75 7.05
N HIS A 141 11.89 -15.56 6.05
CA HIS A 141 11.43 -16.93 6.29
C HIS A 141 12.54 -17.84 6.81
N ARG A 142 13.79 -17.58 6.42
CA ARG A 142 14.96 -18.36 6.86
C ARG A 142 15.05 -18.41 8.38
N GLU A 143 14.67 -17.33 9.04
CA GLU A 143 14.76 -17.19 10.49
C GLU A 143 13.40 -17.36 11.19
N SER A 144 12.32 -17.56 10.43
CA SER A 144 10.94 -17.57 10.95
C SER A 144 10.61 -16.33 11.80
N GLN A 145 11.25 -15.21 11.49
CA GLN A 145 11.13 -13.94 12.21
C GLN A 145 10.77 -12.82 11.23
N ARG A 146 9.93 -11.89 11.70
CA ARG A 146 9.90 -10.54 11.14
C ARG A 146 11.23 -9.91 11.52
N LYS A 147 12.21 -9.96 10.62
CA LYS A 147 13.35 -9.06 10.68
C LYS A 147 13.23 -8.15 9.48
N PRO A 148 13.31 -6.82 9.66
CA PRO A 148 13.55 -5.97 8.53
C PRO A 148 14.95 -6.35 8.00
N ASP A 149 15.02 -7.20 6.99
CA ASP A 149 16.23 -7.32 6.16
C ASP A 149 16.61 -5.96 5.55
N ALA A 150 15.65 -5.02 5.55
CA ALA A 150 15.82 -3.60 5.22
C ALA A 150 16.35 -2.72 6.37
N VAL A 151 16.89 -3.24 7.50
CA VAL A 151 17.68 -2.41 8.43
C VAL A 151 19.00 -2.02 7.76
N ALA A 152 18.92 -1.14 6.77
CA ALA A 152 20.06 -0.53 6.14
C ALA A 152 20.63 0.53 7.08
N MET A 153 21.93 0.45 7.30
CA MET A 153 22.71 1.55 7.82
C MET A 153 22.54 2.73 6.87
N GLN A 154 22.04 3.84 7.38
CA GLN A 154 22.01 5.10 6.65
C GLN A 154 23.42 5.67 6.61
N ASN A 155 23.85 6.08 5.42
CA ASN A 155 25.19 6.60 5.24
C ASN A 155 25.33 7.98 5.89
N ARG A 156 26.55 8.32 6.29
CA ARG A 156 26.92 9.70 6.57
C ARG A 156 26.53 10.59 5.39
N ASP A 157 26.10 11.81 5.68
CA ASP A 157 25.65 12.82 4.73
C ASP A 157 24.31 12.53 4.02
N HIS A 158 23.61 11.44 4.38
CA HIS A 158 22.23 11.24 3.91
C HIS A 158 21.34 12.40 4.38
N GLU A 159 20.53 12.95 3.48
CA GLU A 159 19.68 14.11 3.75
C GLU A 159 18.20 13.78 3.50
N TYR A 160 17.38 13.94 4.53
CA TYR A 160 15.94 13.97 4.40
C TYR A 160 15.50 15.42 4.16
N ALA A 161 14.87 15.71 3.03
CA ALA A 161 14.49 17.07 2.64
C ALA A 161 12.99 17.18 2.41
N LEU A 162 12.22 17.61 3.41
CA LEU A 162 10.76 17.73 3.39
C LEU A 162 10.36 19.17 3.08
N SER A 163 9.22 19.39 2.41
CA SER A 163 8.73 20.75 2.13
C SER A 163 7.22 20.86 2.29
N PHE A 164 6.80 21.76 3.17
CA PHE A 164 5.41 22.10 3.43
C PHE A 164 5.24 23.61 3.44
N ALA A 165 4.04 24.11 3.24
CA ALA A 165 3.73 25.53 3.31
C ALA A 165 2.73 25.80 4.42
N CYS A 166 2.82 26.98 5.01
CA CYS A 166 1.77 27.54 5.84
C CYS A 166 1.25 28.80 5.14
N ASN A 167 0.03 28.73 4.62
CA ASN A 167 -0.57 29.83 3.87
C ASN A 167 -1.77 30.36 4.63
N GLU A 168 -1.91 31.69 4.69
CA GLU A 168 -3.18 32.30 5.03
C GLU A 168 -4.23 31.92 3.97
N ILE A 169 -5.43 31.56 4.41
CA ILE A 169 -6.52 31.13 3.53
C ILE A 169 -7.82 31.83 3.88
N ASP A 170 -8.69 31.98 2.88
CA ASP A 170 -10.09 32.31 3.10
C ASP A 170 -10.89 30.99 3.08
N LEU A 171 -11.57 30.66 4.18
CA LEU A 171 -12.39 29.45 4.28
C LEU A 171 -13.52 29.41 3.25
N ALA A 172 -14.03 30.57 2.82
CA ALA A 172 -15.03 30.64 1.75
C ALA A 172 -14.45 30.23 0.39
N LEU A 173 -13.12 30.22 0.25
CA LEU A 173 -12.36 29.96 -0.97
C LEU A 173 -11.31 28.87 -0.73
N ALA A 174 -11.60 27.91 0.15
CA ALA A 174 -10.65 26.88 0.53
C ALA A 174 -10.00 26.23 -0.71
N PRO A 175 -8.67 26.10 -0.74
CA PRO A 175 -7.97 25.64 -1.92
C PRO A 175 -8.35 24.19 -2.27
N PRO A 176 -8.41 23.87 -3.58
CA PRO A 176 -8.61 22.50 -4.03
C PRO A 176 -7.51 21.59 -3.51
N ILE A 177 -7.92 20.37 -3.18
CA ILE A 177 -7.09 19.34 -2.57
C ILE A 177 -6.65 18.36 -3.66
N LEU A 178 -5.35 18.07 -3.75
CA LEU A 178 -4.83 17.09 -4.71
C LEU A 178 -5.41 15.70 -4.45
N SER A 179 -6.10 15.11 -5.42
CA SER A 179 -6.67 13.77 -5.32
C SER A 179 -5.62 12.69 -5.55
N ARG A 180 -5.77 11.55 -4.87
CA ARG A 180 -4.96 10.35 -5.03
C ARG A 180 -5.09 9.72 -6.41
N TYR A 181 -6.25 9.81 -7.05
CA TYR A 181 -6.54 9.04 -8.26
C TYR A 181 -6.68 9.96 -9.47
N PRO A 182 -6.29 9.51 -10.67
CA PRO A 182 -6.41 10.29 -11.88
C PRO A 182 -7.85 10.29 -12.42
N PHE A 183 -8.11 11.13 -13.41
CA PHE A 183 -9.34 11.18 -14.21
C PHE A 183 -10.62 11.42 -13.40
N GLY A 184 -10.50 12.08 -12.24
CA GLY A 184 -11.61 12.28 -11.32
C GLY A 184 -12.15 10.97 -10.73
N ALA A 185 -11.38 9.89 -10.72
CA ALA A 185 -11.77 8.67 -10.03
C ALA A 185 -11.87 8.91 -8.52
N GLU A 186 -12.81 8.22 -7.88
CA GLU A 186 -13.07 8.37 -6.45
C GLU A 186 -12.36 7.29 -5.64
N ALA A 187 -12.15 6.10 -6.23
CA ALA A 187 -11.45 4.99 -5.63
C ALA A 187 -10.46 4.33 -6.61
N GLY A 188 -9.51 3.58 -6.07
CA GLY A 188 -8.57 2.74 -6.82
C GLY A 188 -8.84 1.26 -6.56
N PHE A 189 -8.84 0.43 -7.60
CA PHE A 189 -9.03 -1.02 -7.48
C PHE A 189 -7.96 -1.79 -8.27
N ILE A 190 -7.12 -2.55 -7.57
CA ILE A 190 -5.99 -3.28 -8.13
C ILE A 190 -6.07 -4.73 -7.67
N ILE A 191 -5.90 -5.65 -8.61
CA ILE A 191 -5.71 -7.07 -8.33
C ILE A 191 -4.27 -7.45 -8.66
N THR A 192 -3.59 -8.08 -7.70
CA THR A 192 -2.33 -8.80 -7.88
C THR A 192 -2.62 -10.28 -7.66
N ASP A 193 -2.75 -11.03 -8.75
CA ASP A 193 -3.18 -12.43 -8.71
C ASP A 193 -2.02 -13.40 -8.81
N HIS A 194 -2.01 -14.38 -7.93
CA HIS A 194 -0.98 -15.41 -7.85
C HIS A 194 -1.32 -16.63 -8.70
N CYS A 195 -0.32 -17.18 -9.41
CA CYS A 195 -0.49 -18.34 -10.29
C CYS A 195 -0.32 -19.70 -9.61
N ASP A 196 -0.18 -19.78 -8.27
CA ASP A 196 0.07 -21.02 -7.53
C ASP A 196 -0.92 -22.16 -7.82
N TYR A 197 -2.12 -21.83 -8.30
CA TYR A 197 -3.22 -22.76 -8.57
C TYR A 197 -3.72 -22.68 -10.01
N ASP A 198 -3.00 -21.98 -10.87
CA ASP A 198 -3.39 -21.78 -12.26
C ASP A 198 -3.42 -23.09 -13.03
N GLN A 199 -4.45 -23.25 -13.85
CA GLN A 199 -4.57 -24.28 -14.87
C GLN A 199 -5.15 -23.63 -16.13
N ALA A 200 -4.79 -24.14 -17.30
CA ALA A 200 -5.25 -23.55 -18.57
C ALA A 200 -6.79 -23.52 -18.66
N ASP A 201 -7.47 -24.58 -18.21
CA ASP A 201 -8.94 -24.65 -18.29
C ASP A 201 -9.64 -23.66 -17.37
N THR A 202 -9.16 -23.47 -16.14
CA THR A 202 -9.76 -22.50 -15.21
C THR A 202 -9.44 -21.08 -15.63
N LEU A 203 -8.24 -20.83 -16.15
CA LEU A 203 -7.89 -19.53 -16.71
C LEU A 203 -8.77 -19.21 -17.92
N ARG A 204 -9.02 -20.16 -18.81
CA ARG A 204 -9.92 -19.97 -19.96
C ARG A 204 -11.31 -19.52 -19.51
N THR A 205 -11.95 -20.27 -18.60
CA THR A 205 -13.27 -19.90 -18.08
C THR A 205 -13.24 -18.53 -17.37
N PHE A 206 -12.18 -18.25 -16.61
CA PHE A 206 -12.02 -16.94 -15.97
C PHE A 206 -11.98 -15.79 -17.00
N LEU A 207 -11.20 -15.97 -18.06
CA LEU A 207 -11.00 -14.97 -19.10
C LEU A 207 -12.27 -14.70 -19.92
N ASP A 208 -13.15 -15.69 -20.10
CA ASP A 208 -14.44 -15.52 -20.78
C ASP A 208 -15.31 -14.43 -20.11
N ALA A 209 -15.20 -14.27 -18.78
CA ALA A 209 -15.88 -13.20 -18.06
C ALA A 209 -15.03 -11.96 -17.82
N TRP A 210 -13.74 -11.96 -18.13
CA TRP A 210 -12.84 -10.84 -17.83
C TRP A 210 -12.52 -9.99 -19.06
N LEU A 211 -12.13 -10.63 -20.16
CA LEU A 211 -11.59 -9.97 -21.35
C LEU A 211 -12.62 -9.02 -22.00
N GLY A 212 -12.15 -7.90 -22.55
CA GLY A 212 -13.00 -6.93 -23.24
C GLY A 212 -13.92 -6.11 -22.32
N LYS A 213 -13.87 -6.31 -21.00
CA LYS A 213 -14.64 -5.50 -20.04
C LYS A 213 -13.94 -4.19 -19.65
N GLY A 214 -12.72 -3.96 -20.14
CA GLY A 214 -11.91 -2.80 -19.76
C GLY A 214 -11.32 -2.92 -18.36
N LEU A 215 -11.14 -4.16 -17.89
CA LEU A 215 -10.60 -4.48 -16.57
C LEU A 215 -9.15 -4.94 -16.70
N LYS A 216 -8.32 -4.47 -15.78
CA LYS A 216 -6.89 -4.78 -15.71
C LYS A 216 -6.55 -5.45 -14.39
N MET A 217 -5.55 -6.32 -14.44
CA MET A 217 -4.91 -6.89 -13.27
C MET A 217 -3.40 -6.98 -13.46
N THR A 218 -2.70 -7.29 -12.38
CA THR A 218 -1.32 -7.75 -12.41
C THR A 218 -1.32 -9.24 -12.17
N LYS A 219 -1.13 -10.03 -13.23
CA LYS A 219 -1.14 -11.49 -13.18
C LYS A 219 0.27 -12.00 -12.97
N GLY A 220 0.49 -12.65 -11.82
CA GLY A 220 1.68 -13.45 -11.58
C GLY A 220 1.71 -14.66 -12.49
N VAL A 221 2.89 -15.01 -13.01
CA VAL A 221 3.10 -16.24 -13.79
C VAL A 221 4.44 -16.90 -13.43
N PHE A 222 4.49 -18.22 -13.59
CA PHE A 222 5.73 -18.99 -13.55
C PHE A 222 6.32 -19.10 -14.95
N ALA A 223 7.56 -18.65 -15.12
CA ALA A 223 8.27 -18.77 -16.39
C ALA A 223 8.71 -20.22 -16.68
N LEU A 224 8.99 -21.01 -15.64
CA LEU A 224 9.57 -22.34 -15.72
C LEU A 224 8.76 -23.36 -14.92
N LYS A 225 8.73 -24.60 -15.40
CA LYS A 225 8.24 -25.76 -14.64
C LYS A 225 9.05 -25.97 -13.37
N SER A 226 8.36 -26.50 -12.36
CA SER A 226 9.05 -26.95 -11.14
C SER A 226 9.96 -28.12 -11.48
N ASN A 227 11.16 -28.12 -10.91
CA ASN A 227 12.08 -29.26 -10.96
C ASN A 227 11.65 -30.42 -10.04
N TYR A 228 10.53 -30.25 -9.33
CA TYR A 228 9.97 -31.27 -8.44
C TYR A 228 8.78 -31.95 -9.11
N ALA A 229 8.89 -33.25 -9.36
CA ALA A 229 7.79 -34.05 -9.89
C ALA A 229 6.75 -34.33 -8.78
N LYS A 230 5.72 -33.50 -8.69
CA LYS A 230 4.50 -33.79 -7.95
C LYS A 230 3.29 -33.52 -8.86
N ASP A 231 2.26 -34.33 -8.70
CA ASP A 231 0.98 -34.08 -9.36
C ASP A 231 0.39 -32.73 -8.90
N GLY A 232 -0.29 -32.02 -9.81
CA GLY A 232 -0.99 -30.77 -9.49
C GLY A 232 -0.12 -29.52 -9.43
N LEU A 233 0.97 -29.46 -10.21
CA LEU A 233 1.73 -28.22 -10.40
C LEU A 233 0.87 -27.18 -11.13
N ALA A 234 1.11 -25.91 -10.81
CA ALA A 234 0.57 -24.78 -11.55
C ALA A 234 1.05 -24.81 -13.00
N ALA A 235 0.20 -24.36 -13.92
CA ALA A 235 0.59 -24.11 -15.30
C ALA A 235 1.66 -23.00 -15.38
N THR A 236 2.47 -23.06 -16.43
CA THR A 236 3.64 -22.20 -16.63
C THR A 236 3.69 -21.66 -18.04
N LEU A 237 4.55 -20.69 -18.32
CA LEU A 237 4.77 -20.19 -19.69
C LEU A 237 5.40 -21.23 -20.64
N GLU A 238 5.89 -22.37 -20.11
CA GLU A 238 6.31 -23.52 -20.91
C GLU A 238 5.13 -24.39 -21.38
N ASP A 239 3.92 -24.15 -20.86
CA ASP A 239 2.69 -24.80 -21.30
C ASP A 239 1.99 -23.95 -22.36
N GLU A 240 1.94 -24.45 -23.61
CA GLU A 240 1.51 -23.68 -24.79
C GLU A 240 0.10 -23.07 -24.64
N ASP A 241 -0.87 -23.87 -24.18
CA ASP A 241 -2.25 -23.41 -23.99
C ASP A 241 -2.37 -22.31 -22.92
N TYR A 242 -1.64 -22.45 -21.82
CA TYR A 242 -1.63 -21.45 -20.75
C TYR A 242 -0.96 -20.16 -21.21
N HIS A 243 0.21 -20.27 -21.86
CA HIS A 243 0.94 -19.13 -22.39
C HIS A 243 0.10 -18.35 -23.42
N ARG A 244 -0.65 -19.04 -24.30
CA ARG A 244 -1.59 -18.36 -25.21
C ARG A 244 -2.64 -17.53 -24.45
N LEU A 245 -3.25 -18.09 -23.41
CA LEU A 245 -4.24 -17.37 -22.59
C LEU A 245 -3.62 -16.19 -21.83
N ILE A 246 -2.38 -16.33 -21.35
CA ILE A 246 -1.63 -15.21 -20.74
C ILE A 246 -1.37 -14.10 -21.77
N ASN A 247 -1.06 -14.44 -23.02
CA ASN A 247 -0.90 -13.45 -24.08
C ASN A 247 -2.21 -12.74 -24.41
N GLU A 248 -3.35 -13.42 -24.35
CA GLU A 248 -4.66 -12.79 -24.50
C GLU A 248 -4.92 -11.77 -23.38
N LEU A 249 -4.66 -12.14 -22.12
CA LEU A 249 -4.79 -11.24 -20.97
C LEU A 249 -3.83 -10.03 -21.06
N TYR A 250 -2.59 -10.23 -21.50
CA TYR A 250 -1.63 -9.15 -21.74
C TYR A 250 -2.11 -8.20 -22.83
N ASN A 251 -2.59 -8.72 -23.96
CA ASN A 251 -3.07 -7.93 -25.08
C ASN A 251 -4.35 -7.14 -24.75
N ASP A 252 -5.16 -7.60 -23.79
CA ASP A 252 -6.31 -6.86 -23.24
C ASP A 252 -5.90 -5.71 -22.30
N GLY A 253 -4.61 -5.64 -21.93
CA GLY A 253 -4.01 -4.52 -21.20
C GLY A 253 -3.65 -4.80 -19.75
N SER A 254 -3.69 -6.06 -19.31
CA SER A 254 -3.19 -6.46 -17.99
C SER A 254 -1.66 -6.59 -17.96
N GLU A 255 -1.07 -6.44 -16.78
CA GLU A 255 0.36 -6.66 -16.57
C GLU A 255 0.64 -8.13 -16.29
N ILE A 256 1.64 -8.71 -16.95
CA ILE A 256 2.12 -10.07 -16.69
C ILE A 256 3.43 -9.98 -15.92
N ALA A 257 3.39 -10.30 -14.64
CA ALA A 257 4.52 -10.19 -13.73
C ALA A 257 5.11 -11.57 -13.41
N PRO A 258 6.44 -11.72 -13.28
CA PRO A 258 7.02 -12.91 -12.69
C PRO A 258 6.52 -13.08 -11.26
N HIS A 259 5.95 -14.25 -10.96
CA HIS A 259 5.70 -14.70 -9.60
C HIS A 259 6.78 -15.70 -9.20
N ALA A 260 7.87 -15.21 -8.60
CA ALA A 260 9.15 -15.91 -8.71
C ALA A 260 9.41 -16.31 -10.18
N LEU A 261 10.08 -17.44 -10.45
CA LEU A 261 10.25 -17.96 -11.82
C LEU A 261 9.73 -19.38 -11.98
N ASN A 262 9.52 -20.12 -10.89
CA ASN A 262 8.88 -21.43 -10.88
C ASN A 262 8.07 -21.58 -9.59
N GLN A 263 7.22 -22.61 -9.49
CA GLN A 263 6.40 -22.83 -8.28
C GLN A 263 7.21 -23.39 -7.11
N SER A 264 8.19 -24.24 -7.38
CA SER A 264 8.96 -24.90 -6.32
C SER A 264 10.31 -25.42 -6.81
N GLY A 265 11.20 -25.72 -5.86
CA GLY A 265 12.56 -26.13 -6.13
C GLY A 265 13.50 -24.96 -6.42
N GLN A 266 14.81 -25.24 -6.44
CA GLN A 266 15.81 -24.25 -6.83
C GLN A 266 16.07 -24.35 -8.33
N ILE A 267 16.47 -23.24 -8.93
CA ILE A 267 17.01 -23.15 -10.29
C ILE A 267 18.44 -22.65 -10.21
N SER A 268 19.25 -22.89 -11.23
CA SER A 268 20.60 -22.31 -11.28
C SER A 268 20.55 -20.80 -11.55
N LYS A 269 21.61 -20.06 -11.19
CA LYS A 269 21.77 -18.64 -11.56
C LYS A 269 21.57 -18.39 -13.06
N LYS A 270 22.11 -19.27 -13.91
CA LYS A 270 21.94 -19.19 -15.37
C LYS A 270 20.47 -19.31 -15.80
N GLN A 271 19.72 -20.24 -15.20
CA GLN A 271 18.29 -20.38 -15.47
C GLN A 271 17.50 -19.18 -14.96
N PHE A 272 17.83 -18.67 -13.78
CA PHE A 272 17.23 -17.46 -13.23
C PHE A 272 17.40 -16.27 -14.19
N ASP A 273 18.62 -16.00 -14.63
CA ASP A 273 18.91 -14.88 -15.54
C ASP A 273 18.16 -15.02 -16.86
N ALA A 274 18.24 -16.20 -17.47
CA ALA A 274 17.61 -16.44 -18.77
C ALA A 274 16.07 -16.33 -18.71
N ALA A 275 15.45 -16.88 -17.67
CA ALA A 275 14.00 -16.84 -17.52
C ALA A 275 13.50 -15.44 -17.18
N LEU A 276 14.20 -14.72 -16.29
CA LEU A 276 13.86 -13.33 -15.96
C LEU A 276 14.02 -12.43 -17.18
N ASP A 277 15.13 -12.52 -17.93
CA ASP A 277 15.32 -11.75 -19.16
C ASP A 277 14.22 -12.04 -20.20
N SER A 278 13.85 -13.32 -20.35
CA SER A 278 12.81 -13.74 -21.29
C SER A 278 11.45 -13.12 -20.95
N ILE A 279 11.00 -13.25 -19.70
CA ILE A 279 9.69 -12.72 -19.29
C ILE A 279 9.65 -11.20 -19.31
N SER A 280 10.71 -10.52 -18.86
CA SER A 280 10.80 -9.05 -18.90
C SER A 280 10.75 -8.52 -20.33
N LYS A 281 11.42 -9.20 -21.27
CA LYS A 281 11.39 -8.81 -22.68
C LYS A 281 10.03 -9.08 -23.34
N ALA A 282 9.38 -10.19 -23.00
CA ALA A 282 8.09 -10.57 -23.60
C ALA A 282 6.95 -9.62 -23.19
N TYR A 283 6.92 -9.22 -21.91
CA TYR A 283 5.78 -8.50 -21.35
C TYR A 283 6.08 -7.08 -20.88
N ASN A 284 7.33 -6.62 -21.01
CA ASN A 284 7.77 -5.29 -20.56
C ASN A 284 7.35 -4.99 -19.10
N CYS A 285 7.31 -6.03 -18.26
CA CYS A 285 6.77 -5.92 -16.92
C CYS A 285 7.69 -5.13 -15.99
N ARG A 286 7.07 -4.43 -15.04
CA ARG A 286 7.78 -3.56 -14.10
C ARG A 286 7.56 -3.97 -12.66
N THR A 287 6.71 -4.97 -12.43
CA THR A 287 6.39 -5.53 -11.11
C THR A 287 6.97 -6.93 -10.92
N TRP A 288 7.59 -7.18 -9.76
CA TRP A 288 7.94 -8.53 -9.27
C TRP A 288 6.97 -8.96 -8.16
N ILE A 289 6.38 -10.15 -8.29
CA ILE A 289 5.55 -10.75 -7.24
C ILE A 289 6.35 -11.85 -6.55
N ASP A 290 6.67 -11.67 -5.28
CA ASP A 290 7.51 -12.63 -4.55
C ASP A 290 6.74 -13.89 -4.14
N HIS A 291 7.37 -15.08 -4.16
CA HIS A 291 6.70 -16.36 -3.82
C HIS A 291 6.91 -16.81 -2.36
N GLY A 292 7.76 -16.10 -1.61
CA GLY A 292 8.01 -16.45 -0.21
C GLY A 292 9.02 -17.60 -0.03
N SER A 293 8.65 -18.53 0.84
CA SER A 293 9.53 -19.13 1.83
C SER A 293 10.44 -20.29 1.42
N TYR A 294 10.82 -20.47 0.16
CA TYR A 294 11.69 -21.62 -0.20
C TYR A 294 12.66 -21.40 -1.36
N GLN A 295 12.55 -20.36 -2.17
CA GLN A 295 13.37 -20.17 -3.38
C GLN A 295 14.47 -19.15 -3.14
N LYS A 296 15.74 -19.55 -3.16
CA LYS A 296 16.85 -18.67 -2.74
C LYS A 296 16.94 -17.34 -3.50
N TYR A 297 16.35 -17.27 -4.70
CA TYR A 297 16.36 -16.07 -5.52
C TYR A 297 15.22 -15.08 -5.22
N THR A 298 14.26 -15.43 -4.35
CA THR A 298 13.16 -14.53 -3.95
C THR A 298 13.62 -13.50 -2.92
N TYR A 299 12.93 -12.36 -2.89
CA TYR A 299 13.30 -11.23 -2.03
C TYR A 299 13.22 -11.61 -0.55
N SER A 300 12.10 -12.22 -0.13
CA SER A 300 11.79 -12.64 1.25
C SER A 300 12.69 -13.73 1.85
N VAL A 301 13.64 -14.27 1.09
CA VAL A 301 14.65 -15.22 1.60
C VAL A 301 16.09 -14.74 1.35
N GLY A 302 16.28 -13.48 0.99
CA GLY A 302 17.59 -12.86 0.80
C GLY A 302 18.16 -12.97 -0.61
N GLY A 303 17.32 -13.13 -1.64
CA GLY A 303 17.72 -13.17 -3.06
C GLY A 303 18.48 -11.94 -3.53
N SER A 304 18.28 -10.80 -2.89
CA SER A 304 18.99 -9.55 -3.20
C SER A 304 20.45 -9.57 -2.75
N GLY A 305 20.76 -10.28 -1.66
CA GLY A 305 22.09 -10.31 -1.05
C GLY A 305 22.96 -11.53 -1.40
N ASN A 306 22.49 -12.40 -2.30
CA ASN A 306 23.19 -13.64 -2.64
C ASN A 306 23.59 -13.68 -4.13
N GLU A 307 23.95 -14.86 -4.63
CA GLU A 307 24.41 -15.06 -6.01
C GLU A 307 23.42 -14.58 -7.08
N TYR A 308 22.11 -14.53 -6.79
CA TYR A 308 21.07 -14.09 -7.72
C TYR A 308 21.05 -12.58 -7.91
N GLN A 309 21.44 -11.81 -6.89
CA GLN A 309 21.40 -10.34 -6.88
C GLN A 309 20.05 -9.80 -7.38
N LEU A 310 18.94 -10.36 -6.88
CA LEU A 310 17.57 -10.10 -7.39
C LEU A 310 17.31 -8.61 -7.61
N SER A 311 17.45 -7.78 -6.57
CA SER A 311 17.17 -6.34 -6.66
C SER A 311 18.00 -5.66 -7.74
N LYS A 312 19.29 -5.99 -7.86
CA LYS A 312 20.13 -5.43 -8.92
C LYS A 312 19.60 -5.84 -10.31
N ARG A 313 19.28 -7.11 -10.50
CA ARG A 313 18.81 -7.62 -11.80
C ARG A 313 17.46 -7.01 -12.19
N LEU A 314 16.54 -6.88 -11.23
CA LEU A 314 15.26 -6.19 -11.41
C LEU A 314 15.49 -4.74 -11.86
N LYS A 315 16.38 -4.00 -11.19
CA LYS A 315 16.72 -2.61 -11.57
C LYS A 315 17.35 -2.52 -12.97
N ASP A 316 18.28 -3.42 -13.30
CA ASP A 316 18.92 -3.46 -14.62
C ASP A 316 17.92 -3.75 -15.76
N LEU A 317 16.83 -4.47 -15.48
CA LEU A 317 15.72 -4.74 -16.41
C LEU A 317 14.64 -3.64 -16.38
N GLY A 318 14.81 -2.66 -15.49
CA GLY A 318 13.95 -1.51 -15.29
C GLY A 318 12.65 -1.82 -14.56
N TYR A 319 12.60 -2.87 -13.74
CA TYR A 319 11.50 -3.02 -12.79
C TYR A 319 11.46 -1.83 -11.85
N THR A 320 10.24 -1.44 -11.47
CA THR A 320 9.99 -0.31 -10.57
C THR A 320 9.30 -0.71 -9.29
N SER A 321 8.66 -1.89 -9.27
CA SER A 321 7.84 -2.36 -8.16
C SER A 321 8.16 -3.80 -7.75
N LEU A 322 8.08 -4.06 -6.44
CA LEU A 322 8.33 -5.37 -5.84
C LEU A 322 7.33 -5.60 -4.70
N TRP A 323 6.64 -6.74 -4.70
CA TRP A 323 5.74 -7.06 -3.58
C TRP A 323 6.56 -7.40 -2.32
N SER A 324 6.43 -6.62 -1.24
CA SER A 324 7.25 -6.78 -0.04
C SER A 324 6.97 -8.05 0.78
N TYR A 325 6.07 -8.92 0.29
CA TYR A 325 5.54 -10.06 1.03
C TYR A 325 4.80 -9.64 2.31
N TYR A 326 4.32 -8.39 2.33
CA TYR A 326 3.56 -7.83 3.43
C TYR A 326 2.11 -7.61 3.02
N ASP A 327 1.22 -8.35 3.67
CA ASP A 327 -0.21 -8.09 3.65
C ASP A 327 -0.59 -7.21 4.86
N ALA A 328 -1.26 -6.10 4.58
CA ALA A 328 -1.89 -5.26 5.59
C ALA A 328 -2.92 -6.10 6.37
N ALA A 329 -2.99 -5.89 7.69
CA ALA A 329 -3.83 -6.69 8.56
C ALA A 329 -5.30 -6.23 8.54
N ILE A 330 -5.90 -6.25 7.35
CA ILE A 330 -7.23 -5.72 7.07
C ILE A 330 -8.09 -6.83 6.49
N ASP A 331 -9.29 -7.02 7.04
CA ASP A 331 -10.25 -7.99 6.53
C ASP A 331 -10.98 -7.50 5.28
N PRO A 332 -10.71 -8.06 4.08
CA PRO A 332 -11.37 -7.65 2.84
C PRO A 332 -12.87 -7.92 2.82
N THR A 333 -13.38 -8.75 3.73
CA THR A 333 -14.82 -9.04 3.86
C THR A 333 -15.55 -7.96 4.67
N ARG A 334 -14.81 -6.99 5.22
CA ARG A 334 -15.34 -5.83 5.95
C ARG A 334 -15.10 -4.51 5.23
N SER A 335 -13.95 -4.37 4.59
CA SER A 335 -13.66 -3.25 3.70
C SER A 335 -12.58 -3.65 2.70
N LEU A 336 -12.79 -3.29 1.44
CA LEU A 336 -11.79 -3.41 0.37
C LEU A 336 -10.73 -2.30 0.45
N ASN A 337 -10.94 -1.30 1.31
CA ASN A 337 -10.03 -0.17 1.47
C ASN A 337 -8.84 -0.57 2.35
N ILE A 338 -7.65 -0.66 1.74
CA ILE A 338 -6.38 -0.95 2.43
C ILE A 338 -5.97 0.13 3.44
N PHE A 339 -6.65 1.28 3.47
CA PHE A 339 -6.47 2.30 4.50
C PHE A 339 -7.43 2.12 5.68
N ALA A 340 -8.34 1.15 5.63
CA ALA A 340 -9.27 0.88 6.72
C ALA A 340 -8.60 0.04 7.82
N ALA A 341 -8.61 0.54 9.06
CA ALA A 341 -8.17 -0.24 10.23
C ALA A 341 -9.28 -1.21 10.67
N THR A 342 -9.56 -2.26 9.89
CA THR A 342 -10.63 -3.22 10.18
C THR A 342 -10.12 -4.65 10.29
N HIS A 343 -10.16 -5.20 11.51
CA HIS A 343 -9.84 -6.61 11.76
C HIS A 343 -11.03 -7.54 11.52
N THR A 344 -10.72 -8.82 11.29
CA THR A 344 -11.72 -9.87 11.09
C THR A 344 -12.56 -10.06 12.34
N SER A 345 -13.87 -10.14 12.15
CA SER A 345 -14.82 -10.34 13.25
C SER A 345 -15.28 -11.80 13.32
N TYR A 346 -15.62 -12.25 14.53
CA TYR A 346 -16.26 -13.56 14.71
C TYR A 346 -17.62 -13.69 14.01
N LYS A 347 -18.22 -12.58 13.54
CA LYS A 347 -19.52 -12.62 12.85
C LYS A 347 -19.48 -13.47 11.58
N GLN A 348 -18.36 -13.44 10.83
CA GLN A 348 -18.24 -14.27 9.62
C GLN A 348 -18.07 -15.75 9.96
N PHE A 349 -17.32 -16.05 11.03
CA PHE A 349 -17.23 -17.41 11.57
C PHE A 349 -18.62 -17.94 11.94
N THR A 350 -19.42 -17.19 12.71
CA THR A 350 -20.76 -17.64 13.12
C THR A 350 -21.71 -17.74 11.93
N LYS A 351 -21.69 -16.79 11.00
CA LYS A 351 -22.47 -16.83 9.74
C LYS A 351 -22.24 -18.13 8.99
N HIS A 352 -20.98 -18.49 8.72
CA HIS A 352 -20.64 -19.70 7.98
C HIS A 352 -20.87 -20.98 8.77
N LEU A 353 -20.66 -20.95 10.09
CA LEU A 353 -20.99 -22.08 10.97
C LEU A 353 -22.49 -22.40 10.92
N LEU A 354 -23.35 -21.38 11.03
CA LEU A 354 -24.81 -21.54 10.97
C LEU A 354 -25.30 -21.99 9.59
N ARG A 355 -24.58 -21.66 8.51
CA ARG A 355 -24.86 -22.12 7.14
C ARG A 355 -24.31 -23.53 6.83
N GLY A 356 -23.65 -24.18 7.78
CA GLY A 356 -23.03 -25.50 7.58
C GLY A 356 -21.74 -25.49 6.75
N ASN A 357 -21.18 -24.30 6.47
CA ASN A 357 -19.92 -24.13 5.74
C ASN A 357 -18.71 -24.29 6.69
N PHE A 358 -18.55 -25.47 7.28
CA PHE A 358 -17.58 -25.71 8.35
C PHE A 358 -16.12 -25.43 7.96
N ALA A 359 -15.75 -25.67 6.69
CA ALA A 359 -14.39 -25.39 6.21
C ALA A 359 -14.10 -23.88 6.21
N THR A 360 -15.01 -23.09 5.64
CA THR A 360 -14.93 -21.63 5.59
C THR A 360 -15.00 -21.04 7.00
N ALA A 361 -15.92 -21.52 7.85
CA ALA A 361 -15.98 -21.13 9.25
C ALA A 361 -14.67 -21.41 9.98
N GLY A 362 -14.11 -22.62 9.85
CA GLY A 362 -12.83 -22.97 10.45
C GLY A 362 -11.68 -22.07 9.99
N HIS A 363 -11.70 -21.63 8.72
CA HIS A 363 -10.73 -20.67 8.20
C HIS A 363 -10.90 -19.28 8.83
N TYR A 364 -12.10 -18.73 8.89
CA TYR A 364 -12.35 -17.45 9.58
C TYR A 364 -11.92 -17.49 11.05
N LEU A 365 -12.18 -18.60 11.76
CA LEU A 365 -11.74 -18.76 13.13
C LEU A 365 -10.20 -18.73 13.23
N LYS A 366 -9.51 -19.42 12.32
CA LYS A 366 -8.05 -19.37 12.22
C LYS A 366 -7.57 -17.93 12.00
N THR A 367 -8.13 -17.21 11.03
CA THR A 367 -7.75 -15.82 10.72
C THR A 367 -7.92 -14.90 11.93
N VAL A 368 -9.08 -14.96 12.61
CA VAL A 368 -9.32 -14.15 13.84
C VAL A 368 -8.31 -14.48 14.93
N LEU A 369 -7.98 -15.76 15.12
CA LEU A 369 -7.01 -16.18 16.12
C LEU A 369 -5.59 -15.77 15.74
N GLU A 370 -5.24 -15.76 14.46
CA GLU A 370 -3.93 -15.35 13.96
C GLU A 370 -3.72 -13.84 14.07
N GLN A 371 -4.71 -13.01 13.73
CA GLN A 371 -4.66 -11.56 13.94
C GLN A 371 -4.53 -11.21 15.44
N ARG A 372 -5.25 -11.92 16.32
CA ARG A 372 -5.14 -11.68 17.78
C ARG A 372 -3.85 -12.22 18.39
N ALA A 373 -3.17 -13.14 17.70
CA ALA A 373 -1.93 -13.69 18.16
C ALA A 373 -0.77 -12.76 17.76
N GLN A 374 -0.51 -11.75 18.60
CA GLN A 374 0.57 -10.75 18.45
C GLN A 374 2.02 -11.33 18.39
N THR A 375 2.22 -12.65 18.28
CA THR A 375 3.55 -13.28 18.32
C THR A 375 3.69 -14.41 17.30
N SER A 376 4.82 -14.45 16.57
CA SER A 376 5.16 -15.49 15.58
C SER A 376 5.12 -16.92 16.16
N GLY A 377 5.49 -17.09 17.44
CA GLY A 377 5.45 -18.37 18.13
C GLY A 377 4.04 -18.97 18.25
N ARG A 378 2.98 -18.15 18.19
CA ARG A 378 1.59 -18.62 18.21
C ARG A 378 1.11 -19.10 16.83
N ARG A 379 1.63 -18.59 15.71
CA ARG A 379 1.25 -19.06 14.35
C ARG A 379 1.62 -20.53 14.10
N SER A 380 2.86 -20.93 14.41
CA SER A 380 3.27 -22.36 14.28
C SER A 380 2.47 -23.27 15.22
N THR A 381 2.13 -22.73 16.38
CA THR A 381 1.39 -23.39 17.46
C THR A 381 -0.09 -23.55 17.08
N MET A 382 -0.67 -22.55 16.42
CA MET A 382 -2.02 -22.57 15.86
C MET A 382 -2.12 -23.50 14.64
N SER A 383 -1.11 -23.52 13.77
CA SER A 383 -1.05 -24.49 12.66
C SER A 383 -0.99 -25.93 13.20
N LYS A 384 -0.20 -26.19 14.25
CA LYS A 384 -0.20 -27.46 14.99
C LYS A 384 -1.55 -27.74 15.65
N LEU A 385 -2.22 -26.71 16.19
CA LEU A 385 -3.56 -26.83 16.77
C LEU A 385 -4.58 -27.24 15.72
N MET A 386 -4.64 -26.56 14.59
CA MET A 386 -5.57 -26.85 13.51
C MET A 386 -5.28 -28.21 12.88
N GLY A 387 -4.01 -28.61 12.80
CA GLY A 387 -3.62 -29.98 12.45
C GLY A 387 -4.15 -31.01 13.45
N ALA A 388 -4.10 -30.72 14.75
CA ALA A 388 -4.64 -31.57 15.81
C ALA A 388 -6.17 -31.61 15.81
N VAL A 389 -6.84 -30.47 15.63
CA VAL A 389 -8.30 -30.33 15.49
C VAL A 389 -8.78 -31.12 14.28
N ARG A 390 -8.12 -30.98 13.13
CA ARG A 390 -8.41 -31.75 11.91
C ARG A 390 -8.24 -33.24 12.15
N LYS A 391 -7.14 -33.67 12.77
CA LYS A 391 -6.92 -35.08 13.13
C LYS A 391 -8.00 -35.61 14.09
N ASN A 392 -8.42 -34.82 15.07
CA ASN A 392 -9.39 -35.23 16.08
C ASN A 392 -10.84 -35.22 15.56
N LEU A 393 -11.19 -34.30 14.65
CA LEU A 393 -12.47 -34.31 13.91
C LEU A 393 -12.57 -35.52 12.99
N VAL A 394 -11.50 -35.83 12.24
CA VAL A 394 -11.42 -37.04 11.41
C VAL A 394 -11.48 -38.31 12.28
N ALA A 395 -10.86 -38.29 13.46
CA ALA A 395 -10.87 -39.40 14.41
C ALA A 395 -12.12 -39.48 15.31
N LYS A 396 -13.15 -38.63 15.10
CA LYS A 396 -14.39 -38.56 15.91
C LYS A 396 -14.17 -38.55 17.42
N LYS A 397 -13.09 -37.90 17.91
CA LYS A 397 -12.81 -37.86 19.34
C LYS A 397 -13.74 -36.89 20.08
N SER A 398 -13.98 -37.16 21.37
CA SER A 398 -14.82 -36.34 22.23
C SER A 398 -14.26 -34.93 22.44
N ILE A 399 -15.16 -33.96 22.64
CA ILE A 399 -14.85 -32.54 22.86
C ILE A 399 -13.81 -32.33 23.98
N GLY A 400 -13.80 -33.18 25.01
CA GLY A 400 -12.82 -33.13 26.11
C GLY A 400 -11.37 -33.39 25.68
N GLY A 401 -11.14 -34.23 24.65
CA GLY A 401 -9.81 -34.47 24.09
C GLY A 401 -9.26 -33.26 23.34
N LEU A 402 -10.15 -32.56 22.62
CA LEU A 402 -9.84 -31.31 21.92
C LEU A 402 -9.34 -30.23 22.90
N VAL A 403 -10.05 -30.04 24.02
CA VAL A 403 -9.72 -29.03 25.04
C VAL A 403 -8.35 -29.30 25.69
N LYS A 404 -8.01 -30.57 25.93
CA LYS A 404 -6.72 -30.96 26.52
C LYS A 404 -5.54 -30.74 25.57
N ASP A 405 -5.73 -31.02 24.28
CA ASP A 405 -4.71 -30.80 23.25
C ASP A 405 -4.51 -29.29 23.00
N ILE A 406 -5.60 -28.50 23.02
CA ILE A 406 -5.55 -27.03 23.01
C ILE A 406 -4.70 -26.51 24.18
N GLY A 407 -4.94 -27.00 25.40
CA GLY A 407 -4.21 -26.57 26.60
C GLY A 407 -2.71 -26.86 26.59
N LYS A 408 -2.25 -27.91 25.88
CA LYS A 408 -0.81 -28.23 25.75
C LYS A 408 -0.11 -27.32 24.75
N VAL A 409 -0.80 -26.99 23.67
CA VAL A 409 -0.31 -26.12 22.60
C VAL A 409 -0.03 -24.71 23.12
N PHE A 410 -0.89 -24.17 23.99
CA PHE A 410 -0.68 -22.86 24.63
C PHE A 410 0.51 -22.78 25.61
N ARG A 411 1.06 -23.92 26.09
CA ARG A 411 2.20 -23.92 27.03
C ARG A 411 3.58 -23.89 26.36
N TYR A 412 3.67 -24.13 25.06
CA TYR A 412 4.94 -24.37 24.36
C TYR A 412 5.47 -23.20 23.51
N SER A 413 4.83 -22.03 23.51
CA SER A 413 5.39 -20.86 22.81
C SER A 413 6.27 -20.05 23.76
N ALA A 414 7.58 -20.31 23.76
CA ALA A 414 8.54 -19.30 24.22
C ALA A 414 8.41 -18.09 23.29
N ALA A 415 7.88 -16.99 23.81
CA ALA A 415 7.62 -15.78 23.06
C ALA A 415 8.95 -15.12 22.69
N GLN A 416 9.34 -15.21 21.42
CA GLN A 416 10.20 -14.18 20.87
C GLN A 416 9.29 -12.98 20.57
N ALA A 417 9.59 -11.84 21.19
CA ALA A 417 8.90 -10.59 20.87
C ALA A 417 9.11 -10.31 19.37
N LEU A 418 8.03 -10.03 18.66
CA LEU A 418 8.15 -9.41 17.34
C LEU A 418 8.78 -8.03 17.54
N PRO A 419 9.61 -7.55 16.60
CA PRO A 419 10.18 -6.20 16.70
C PRO A 419 9.12 -5.10 16.66
N TYR A 420 7.93 -5.39 16.09
CA TYR A 420 6.80 -4.47 16.01
C TYR A 420 5.47 -5.18 16.27
N THR A 421 4.55 -4.46 16.89
CA THR A 421 3.13 -4.84 17.05
C THR A 421 2.36 -4.66 15.74
N GLU A 422 1.18 -5.29 15.62
CA GLU A 422 0.29 -5.07 14.48
C GLU A 422 -0.26 -3.65 14.44
N GLU A 423 -0.44 -3.02 15.61
CA GLU A 423 -0.81 -1.62 15.71
C GLU A 423 0.29 -0.72 15.13
N GLU A 424 1.55 -0.92 15.52
CA GLU A 424 2.69 -0.19 14.94
C GLU A 424 2.81 -0.43 13.44
N LEU A 425 2.57 -1.65 12.94
CA LEU A 425 2.59 -1.90 11.50
C LEU A 425 1.43 -1.24 10.78
N ASN A 426 0.21 -1.26 11.31
CA ASN A 426 -0.90 -0.53 10.68
C ASN A 426 -0.71 0.99 10.76
N TYR A 427 -0.04 1.46 11.82
CA TYR A 427 0.25 2.87 12.04
C TYR A 427 1.38 3.36 11.12
N PHE A 428 2.45 2.58 10.96
CA PHE A 428 3.65 3.00 10.24
C PHE A 428 3.85 2.34 8.89
N SER A 429 3.10 1.32 8.48
CA SER A 429 3.34 0.65 7.19
C SER A 429 2.60 1.39 6.07
N PRO A 430 3.28 2.19 5.24
CA PRO A 430 2.63 2.78 4.08
C PRO A 430 2.34 1.69 3.04
N VAL A 431 1.36 1.96 2.19
CA VAL A 431 1.05 1.08 1.05
C VAL A 431 2.21 0.99 0.07
N LEU A 432 2.97 2.08 -0.08
CA LEU A 432 4.17 2.16 -0.90
C LEU A 432 5.36 2.63 -0.05
N HIS A 433 6.48 1.94 -0.15
CA HIS A 433 7.74 2.31 0.48
C HIS A 433 8.90 1.99 -0.45
N THR A 434 10.09 2.48 -0.14
CA THR A 434 11.31 2.27 -0.91
C THR A 434 12.08 1.06 -0.36
N GLU A 435 12.93 0.44 -1.19
CA GLU A 435 13.82 -0.63 -0.70
C GLU A 435 14.82 -0.09 0.33
N LEU A 436 15.29 1.14 0.13
CA LEU A 436 16.11 1.88 1.07
C LEU A 436 15.23 2.67 2.03
N LYS A 437 15.62 2.79 3.29
CA LYS A 437 14.85 3.49 4.31
C LYS A 437 14.85 5.03 4.14
N GLN A 438 14.05 5.51 3.21
CA GLN A 438 13.93 6.93 2.90
C GLN A 438 12.52 7.32 2.45
N PRO A 439 12.11 8.59 2.54
CA PRO A 439 10.82 9.04 2.03
C PRO A 439 10.67 8.73 0.53
N LEU A 440 9.46 8.31 0.12
CA LEU A 440 9.20 7.85 -1.25
C LEU A 440 9.56 8.89 -2.33
N TYR A 441 9.37 10.19 -2.06
CA TYR A 441 9.68 11.25 -3.02
C TYR A 441 11.19 11.56 -3.14
N THR A 442 12.00 11.16 -2.16
CA THR A 442 13.47 11.30 -2.19
C THR A 442 14.15 10.18 -2.97
N ARG A 443 13.38 9.18 -3.42
CA ARG A 443 13.92 8.02 -4.13
C ARG A 443 14.66 8.42 -5.40
N GLU A 444 15.68 7.65 -5.71
CA GLU A 444 16.33 7.72 -7.01
C GLU A 444 15.51 6.97 -8.07
N ALA A 445 15.61 7.39 -9.34
CA ALA A 445 14.79 6.85 -10.41
C ALA A 445 14.94 5.31 -10.58
N HIS A 446 16.14 4.80 -10.29
CA HIS A 446 16.53 3.39 -10.42
C HIS A 446 16.17 2.53 -9.20
N GLU A 447 15.61 3.10 -8.13
CA GLU A 447 15.25 2.33 -6.93
C GLU A 447 13.90 1.65 -7.07
N LEU A 448 13.77 0.48 -6.42
CA LEU A 448 12.54 -0.28 -6.35
C LEU A 448 11.60 0.33 -5.31
N VAL A 449 10.32 0.40 -5.67
CA VAL A 449 9.23 0.68 -4.75
C VAL A 449 8.62 -0.64 -4.30
N LEU A 450 8.63 -0.86 -3.01
CA LEU A 450 7.94 -1.97 -2.39
C LEU A 450 6.47 -1.59 -2.16
N PHE A 451 5.57 -2.56 -2.33
CA PHE A 451 4.16 -2.35 -2.08
C PHE A 451 3.56 -3.41 -1.16
N ALA A 452 2.61 -2.96 -0.34
CA ALA A 452 1.78 -3.79 0.51
C ALA A 452 0.48 -4.19 -0.22
N THR A 453 -0.07 -5.33 0.17
CA THR A 453 -1.33 -5.87 -0.36
C THR A 453 -2.33 -6.13 0.75
N GLN A 454 -3.54 -6.53 0.39
CA GLN A 454 -4.55 -7.07 1.28
C GLN A 454 -4.78 -8.53 0.88
N GLU A 455 -4.52 -9.48 1.79
CA GLU A 455 -4.72 -10.91 1.51
C GLU A 455 -6.22 -11.22 1.34
N VAL A 456 -6.63 -11.60 0.14
CA VAL A 456 -8.03 -11.91 -0.18
C VAL A 456 -8.24 -13.42 -0.23
N VAL A 457 -8.46 -13.98 0.96
CA VAL A 457 -8.73 -15.41 1.15
C VAL A 457 -10.22 -15.78 1.12
N HIS A 458 -11.14 -14.82 1.13
CA HIS A 458 -12.58 -15.10 1.15
C HIS A 458 -13.28 -14.35 0.01
N THR A 459 -12.84 -14.63 -1.21
CA THR A 459 -13.23 -13.91 -2.44
C THR A 459 -14.74 -13.71 -2.56
N GLN A 460 -15.55 -14.73 -2.29
CA GLN A 460 -17.02 -14.64 -2.35
C GLN A 460 -17.62 -13.63 -1.37
N ASP A 461 -17.05 -13.50 -0.17
CA ASP A 461 -17.54 -12.57 0.85
C ASP A 461 -16.92 -11.17 0.71
N ALA A 462 -15.74 -11.07 0.07
CA ALA A 462 -15.02 -9.81 -0.12
C ALA A 462 -15.47 -9.06 -1.37
N TYR A 463 -15.53 -9.76 -2.51
CA TYR A 463 -15.84 -9.16 -3.81
C TYR A 463 -17.33 -9.22 -4.08
N THR A 464 -18.02 -8.21 -3.53
CA THR A 464 -19.45 -7.99 -3.70
C THR A 464 -19.69 -6.56 -4.18
N GLU A 465 -20.84 -6.32 -4.82
CA GLU A 465 -21.24 -4.98 -5.25
C GLU A 465 -21.29 -4.00 -4.06
N THR A 466 -21.87 -4.40 -2.93
CA THR A 466 -21.93 -3.54 -1.74
C THR A 466 -20.54 -3.17 -1.22
N ALA A 467 -19.59 -4.10 -1.22
CA ALA A 467 -18.21 -3.80 -0.80
C ALA A 467 -17.52 -2.83 -1.78
N LEU A 468 -17.83 -2.93 -3.08
CA LEU A 468 -17.35 -2.02 -4.11
C LEU A 468 -17.92 -0.60 -3.93
N GLU A 469 -19.23 -0.48 -3.71
CA GLU A 469 -19.91 0.79 -3.43
C GLU A 469 -19.36 1.45 -2.16
N GLN A 470 -19.15 0.66 -1.10
CA GLN A 470 -18.54 1.13 0.14
C GLN A 470 -17.12 1.66 -0.11
N MET A 471 -16.31 0.94 -0.89
CA MET A 471 -14.96 1.39 -1.23
C MET A 471 -14.98 2.73 -1.98
N ILE A 472 -15.91 2.92 -2.93
CA ILE A 472 -16.09 4.20 -3.64
C ILE A 472 -16.47 5.31 -2.66
N ALA A 473 -17.44 5.07 -1.77
CA ALA A 473 -17.88 6.03 -0.77
C ALA A 473 -16.76 6.40 0.23
N GLU A 474 -15.89 5.44 0.56
CA GLU A 474 -14.70 5.66 1.39
C GLU A 474 -13.53 6.30 0.62
N ARG A 475 -13.68 6.51 -0.69
CA ARG A 475 -12.59 6.90 -1.61
C ARG A 475 -11.38 5.97 -1.52
N GLY A 476 -11.62 4.70 -1.23
CA GLY A 476 -10.62 3.72 -0.82
C GLY A 476 -9.68 3.27 -1.94
N LEU A 477 -8.63 2.57 -1.53
CA LEU A 477 -7.71 1.87 -2.42
C LEU A 477 -7.78 0.38 -2.09
N HIS A 478 -8.02 -0.46 -3.08
CA HIS A 478 -7.85 -1.91 -2.96
C HIS A 478 -6.60 -2.35 -3.72
N ILE A 479 -5.72 -3.11 -3.06
CA ILE A 479 -4.63 -3.87 -3.70
C ILE A 479 -4.74 -5.31 -3.21
N GLY A 480 -5.48 -6.14 -3.94
CA GLY A 480 -5.76 -7.52 -3.53
C GLY A 480 -4.61 -8.46 -3.85
N HIS A 481 -4.07 -9.12 -2.83
CA HIS A 481 -3.27 -10.34 -2.99
C HIS A 481 -4.24 -11.52 -3.09
N THR A 482 -4.43 -12.01 -4.32
CA THR A 482 -5.49 -12.98 -4.64
C THR A 482 -4.92 -14.30 -5.13
N TYR A 483 -5.74 -15.35 -4.98
CA TYR A 483 -5.55 -16.65 -5.62
C TYR A 483 -6.84 -16.99 -6.38
N LEU A 484 -7.18 -16.20 -7.40
CA LEU A 484 -8.50 -16.23 -8.06
C LEU A 484 -8.81 -17.60 -8.66
N LEU A 485 -7.79 -18.33 -9.15
CA LEU A 485 -7.96 -19.65 -9.76
C LEU A 485 -7.95 -20.80 -8.74
N ASN A 486 -7.91 -20.50 -7.44
CA ASN A 486 -7.90 -21.50 -6.40
C ASN A 486 -9.30 -22.06 -6.10
N LYS A 487 -9.43 -23.38 -6.19
CA LYS A 487 -10.69 -24.11 -5.95
C LYS A 487 -10.90 -24.57 -4.51
N LEU A 488 -10.01 -24.24 -3.59
CA LEU A 488 -10.17 -24.60 -2.18
C LEU A 488 -11.44 -23.94 -1.62
N PRO A 489 -12.36 -24.66 -0.94
CA PRO A 489 -13.70 -24.14 -0.59
C PRO A 489 -13.75 -22.85 0.23
N TYR A 490 -12.66 -22.50 0.91
CA TYR A 490 -12.57 -21.27 1.70
C TYR A 490 -11.97 -20.10 0.92
N LEU A 491 -11.17 -20.36 -0.12
CA LEU A 491 -10.57 -19.38 -1.04
C LEU A 491 -11.44 -19.15 -2.29
N ASN A 492 -12.12 -20.20 -2.73
CA ASN A 492 -12.91 -20.21 -3.93
C ASN A 492 -14.18 -19.36 -3.75
N GLY A 493 -14.24 -18.26 -4.49
CA GLY A 493 -15.47 -17.51 -4.75
C GLY A 493 -15.69 -17.24 -6.25
N VAL A 494 -14.71 -17.57 -7.08
CA VAL A 494 -14.75 -17.33 -8.52
C VAL A 494 -15.52 -18.43 -9.24
N PHE A 495 -15.36 -19.69 -8.80
CA PHE A 495 -15.98 -20.86 -9.42
C PHE A 495 -17.05 -21.47 -8.52
N ASP A 496 -18.06 -22.07 -9.13
CA ASP A 496 -19.02 -22.89 -8.42
C ASP A 496 -18.36 -24.14 -7.80
N LYS A 497 -18.96 -24.61 -6.72
CA LYS A 497 -18.33 -25.64 -5.87
C LYS A 497 -18.16 -26.95 -6.64
N GLY A 498 -16.91 -27.28 -6.97
CA GLY A 498 -16.56 -28.52 -7.64
C GLY A 498 -16.72 -28.48 -9.17
N SER A 499 -17.00 -27.32 -9.75
CA SER A 499 -17.05 -27.12 -11.20
C SER A 499 -15.92 -26.17 -11.66
N ASN A 500 -15.79 -26.02 -12.99
CA ASN A 500 -14.99 -24.97 -13.63
C ASN A 500 -15.88 -23.82 -14.11
N GLU A 501 -17.16 -23.81 -13.74
CA GLU A 501 -18.11 -22.77 -14.12
C GLU A 501 -17.96 -21.60 -13.15
N LEU A 502 -18.09 -20.37 -13.64
CA LEU A 502 -18.01 -19.19 -12.80
C LEU A 502 -19.24 -19.10 -11.90
N SER A 503 -19.04 -18.65 -10.68
CA SER A 503 -20.15 -18.40 -9.75
C SER A 503 -20.93 -17.15 -10.18
N GLU A 504 -22.24 -17.16 -9.94
CA GLU A 504 -23.11 -16.00 -10.19
C GLU A 504 -22.63 -14.75 -9.44
N GLY A 505 -22.13 -14.93 -8.20
CA GLY A 505 -21.58 -13.85 -7.39
C GLY A 505 -20.36 -13.19 -8.02
N TRP A 506 -19.46 -14.00 -8.62
CA TRP A 506 -18.30 -13.48 -9.32
C TRP A 506 -18.68 -12.73 -10.60
N ILE A 507 -19.60 -13.28 -11.39
CA ILE A 507 -20.09 -12.62 -12.62
C ILE A 507 -20.70 -11.26 -12.26
N THR A 508 -21.60 -11.23 -11.29
CA THR A 508 -22.24 -9.98 -10.80
C THR A 508 -21.20 -8.96 -10.34
N PHE A 509 -20.19 -9.41 -9.57
CA PHE A 509 -19.11 -8.52 -9.12
C PHE A 509 -18.30 -7.95 -10.29
N VAL A 510 -17.91 -8.78 -11.26
CA VAL A 510 -17.13 -8.35 -12.43
C VAL A 510 -17.93 -7.36 -13.28
N GLU A 511 -19.23 -7.57 -13.44
CA GLU A 511 -20.11 -6.63 -14.15
C GLU A 511 -20.21 -5.29 -13.42
N SER A 512 -20.41 -5.31 -12.10
CA SER A 512 -20.46 -4.10 -11.27
C SER A 512 -19.11 -3.34 -11.33
N LEU A 513 -17.98 -4.03 -11.18
CA LEU A 513 -16.64 -3.44 -11.30
C LEU A 513 -16.42 -2.81 -12.67
N SER A 514 -16.70 -3.53 -13.75
CA SER A 514 -16.63 -3.02 -15.12
C SER A 514 -17.50 -1.77 -15.30
N GLY A 515 -18.72 -1.77 -14.75
CA GLY A 515 -19.61 -0.62 -14.78
C GLY A 515 -19.00 0.61 -14.11
N GLN A 516 -18.44 0.45 -12.90
CA GLN A 516 -17.82 1.54 -12.14
C GLN A 516 -16.53 2.07 -12.78
N VAL A 517 -15.74 1.21 -13.42
CA VAL A 517 -14.55 1.62 -14.19
C VAL A 517 -14.96 2.43 -15.42
N LYS A 518 -15.95 1.96 -16.20
CA LYS A 518 -16.47 2.69 -17.38
C LYS A 518 -17.12 4.02 -17.02
N ALA A 519 -17.76 4.11 -15.85
CA ALA A 519 -18.32 5.36 -15.33
C ALA A 519 -17.26 6.35 -14.80
N GLY A 520 -15.98 5.96 -14.72
CA GLY A 520 -14.91 6.79 -14.18
C GLY A 520 -14.99 6.98 -12.67
N ASN A 521 -15.68 6.09 -11.95
CA ASN A 521 -15.75 6.12 -10.48
C ASN A 521 -14.59 5.36 -9.85
N ILE A 522 -14.15 4.30 -10.49
CA ILE A 522 -12.99 3.51 -10.09
C ILE A 522 -11.89 3.64 -11.14
N TRP A 523 -10.69 3.98 -10.67
CA TRP A 523 -9.49 3.77 -11.45
C TRP A 523 -9.00 2.34 -11.21
N ASN A 524 -8.95 1.53 -12.28
CA ASN A 524 -8.47 0.14 -12.24
C ASN A 524 -7.15 0.01 -13.01
N PRO A 525 -6.01 0.38 -12.38
CA PRO A 525 -4.70 0.22 -12.98
C PRO A 525 -4.11 -1.18 -12.72
N THR A 526 -3.13 -1.54 -13.55
CA THR A 526 -2.10 -2.53 -13.18
C THR A 526 -1.20 -1.98 -12.06
N MET A 527 -0.42 -2.85 -11.41
CA MET A 527 0.47 -2.42 -10.33
C MET A 527 1.56 -1.48 -10.85
N GLN A 528 2.11 -1.73 -12.03
CA GLN A 528 3.07 -0.82 -12.67
C GLN A 528 2.47 0.56 -12.97
N GLU A 529 1.22 0.64 -13.43
CA GLU A 529 0.54 1.91 -13.72
C GLU A 529 0.27 2.68 -12.42
N PHE A 530 -0.16 1.97 -11.38
CA PHE A 530 -0.37 2.55 -10.06
C PHE A 530 0.91 3.14 -9.47
N VAL A 531 1.98 2.33 -9.37
CA VAL A 531 3.26 2.80 -8.85
C VAL A 531 3.79 3.95 -9.72
N GLY A 532 3.72 3.81 -11.05
CA GLY A 532 4.14 4.85 -11.98
C GLY A 532 3.46 6.20 -11.73
N TYR A 533 2.14 6.20 -11.57
CA TYR A 533 1.37 7.41 -11.28
C TYR A 533 1.67 7.98 -9.89
N MET A 534 1.73 7.13 -8.86
CA MET A 534 2.05 7.61 -7.50
C MET A 534 3.43 8.29 -7.46
N LEU A 535 4.40 7.75 -8.18
CA LEU A 535 5.73 8.35 -8.30
C LEU A 535 5.74 9.66 -9.08
N GLN A 536 4.83 9.83 -10.05
CA GLN A 536 4.61 11.12 -10.70
C GLN A 536 4.05 12.14 -9.70
N LEU A 537 3.06 11.77 -8.90
CA LEU A 537 2.49 12.63 -7.86
C LEU A 537 3.55 13.07 -6.83
N GLN A 538 4.44 12.16 -6.44
CA GLN A 538 5.55 12.49 -5.54
C GLN A 538 6.48 13.60 -6.08
N SER A 539 6.55 13.75 -7.41
CA SER A 539 7.41 14.73 -8.05
C SER A 539 6.75 16.07 -8.39
N LEU A 540 5.45 16.20 -8.13
CA LEU A 540 4.73 17.45 -8.31
C LEU A 540 5.17 18.48 -7.29
N ARG A 541 5.23 19.74 -7.71
CA ARG A 541 5.34 20.87 -6.79
C ARG A 541 4.08 21.72 -6.87
N VAL A 542 3.45 21.96 -5.72
CA VAL A 542 2.27 22.80 -5.59
C VAL A 542 2.67 24.04 -4.79
N THR A 543 2.46 25.22 -5.38
CA THR A 543 2.80 26.51 -4.76
C THR A 543 1.56 27.39 -4.77
N HIS A 544 1.09 27.86 -3.61
CA HIS A 544 0.00 28.83 -3.53
C HIS A 544 0.50 30.19 -4.04
N LEU A 545 -0.16 30.74 -5.06
CA LEU A 545 0.17 32.06 -5.63
C LEU A 545 -0.69 33.17 -5.03
N SER A 546 -1.94 32.86 -4.72
CA SER A 546 -2.91 33.77 -4.10
C SER A 546 -3.99 32.96 -3.36
N PRO A 547 -4.92 33.61 -2.64
CA PRO A 547 -6.04 32.91 -1.99
C PRO A 547 -6.92 32.08 -2.95
N ARG A 548 -6.85 32.35 -4.26
CA ARG A 548 -7.67 31.72 -5.31
C ARG A 548 -6.85 31.07 -6.42
N SER A 549 -5.54 30.91 -6.24
CA SER A 549 -4.73 30.28 -7.28
C SER A 549 -3.51 29.56 -6.74
N MET A 550 -3.15 28.48 -7.42
CA MET A 550 -1.93 27.73 -7.17
C MET A 550 -1.21 27.41 -8.49
N LEU A 551 0.12 27.37 -8.43
CA LEU A 551 0.99 26.86 -9.49
C LEU A 551 1.28 25.39 -9.22
N ILE A 552 1.08 24.56 -10.23
CA ILE A 552 1.45 23.15 -10.21
C ILE A 552 2.57 22.95 -11.23
N GLU A 553 3.72 22.48 -10.78
CA GLU A 553 4.88 22.24 -11.62
C GLU A 553 5.12 20.73 -11.78
N ASN A 554 5.16 20.26 -13.03
CA ASN A 554 5.65 18.93 -13.37
C ASN A 554 7.12 19.02 -13.79
N LYS A 555 8.03 18.70 -12.86
CA LYS A 555 9.48 18.75 -13.11
C LYS A 555 10.03 17.51 -13.82
N ARG A 556 9.19 16.52 -14.14
CA ARG A 556 9.62 15.28 -14.80
C ARG A 556 9.61 15.42 -16.31
N ASN A 557 10.27 14.46 -16.96
CA ASN A 557 10.31 14.30 -18.41
C ASN A 557 9.13 13.48 -18.97
N LYS A 558 8.06 13.29 -18.19
CA LYS A 558 6.85 12.58 -18.59
C LYS A 558 5.63 13.41 -18.22
N ASP A 559 4.63 13.37 -19.09
CA ASP A 559 3.33 13.98 -18.82
C ASP A 559 2.67 13.31 -17.62
N ILE A 560 1.93 14.12 -16.85
CA ILE A 560 1.03 13.63 -15.82
C ILE A 560 -0.37 13.76 -16.38
N VAL A 561 -0.98 12.61 -16.66
CA VAL A 561 -2.26 12.54 -17.36
C VAL A 561 -3.37 12.36 -16.33
N GLY A 562 -4.43 13.18 -16.44
CA GLY A 562 -5.60 13.10 -15.57
C GLY A 562 -5.36 13.53 -14.12
N LEU A 563 -4.38 14.39 -13.85
CA LEU A 563 -4.13 14.91 -12.51
C LEU A 563 -5.41 15.54 -11.94
N SER A 564 -5.87 15.03 -10.80
CA SER A 564 -7.18 15.38 -10.26
C SER A 564 -7.08 16.17 -8.97
N PHE A 565 -8.01 17.11 -8.80
CA PHE A 565 -8.18 17.91 -7.60
C PHE A 565 -9.63 17.89 -7.16
N MET A 566 -9.83 18.13 -5.87
CA MET A 566 -11.14 18.12 -5.24
C MET A 566 -11.41 19.48 -4.60
N ALA A 567 -12.54 20.08 -4.93
CA ALA A 567 -12.98 21.35 -4.39
C ALA A 567 -14.33 21.22 -3.66
N GLY A 568 -14.61 22.16 -2.75
CA GLY A 568 -15.92 22.27 -2.12
C GLY A 568 -17.02 22.62 -3.14
N SER A 569 -18.27 22.28 -2.82
CA SER A 569 -19.44 22.45 -3.72
C SER A 569 -19.64 23.86 -4.26
N ASN A 570 -19.11 24.88 -3.57
CA ASN A 570 -19.36 26.30 -3.87
C ASN A 570 -18.34 26.91 -4.84
N VAL A 571 -17.38 26.13 -5.35
CA VAL A 571 -16.17 26.61 -6.04
C VAL A 571 -16.30 26.65 -7.58
N LEU A 572 -17.45 26.26 -8.16
CA LEU A 572 -17.59 26.02 -9.61
C LEU A 572 -17.54 27.24 -10.54
N ILE A 573 -17.67 28.48 -10.05
CA ILE A 573 -17.92 29.64 -10.93
C ILE A 573 -16.64 30.10 -11.67
N GLY A 574 -15.44 29.65 -11.28
CA GLY A 574 -14.17 30.19 -11.78
C GLY A 574 -13.04 29.21 -12.11
N LEU A 575 -13.29 27.89 -12.20
CA LEU A 575 -12.21 26.90 -12.39
C LEU A 575 -11.46 27.08 -13.72
N ALA A 576 -10.15 27.31 -13.66
CA ALA A 576 -9.26 27.37 -14.81
C ALA A 576 -8.07 26.41 -14.64
N TRP A 577 -7.70 25.69 -15.71
CA TRP A 577 -6.53 24.81 -15.77
C TRP A 577 -5.56 25.32 -16.84
N GLY A 578 -4.74 26.30 -16.46
CA GLY A 578 -3.94 27.06 -17.43
C GLY A 578 -4.86 27.77 -18.43
N SER A 579 -4.66 27.51 -19.73
CA SER A 579 -5.50 28.04 -20.80
C SER A 579 -6.65 27.11 -21.22
N VAL A 580 -6.85 25.99 -20.51
CA VAL A 580 -7.83 24.96 -20.87
C VAL A 580 -8.89 24.84 -19.78
N GLN A 581 -10.13 24.54 -20.18
CA GLN A 581 -11.20 24.18 -19.25
C GLN A 581 -10.97 22.76 -18.74
N PRO A 582 -10.86 22.54 -17.41
CA PRO A 582 -10.68 21.20 -16.88
C PRO A 582 -11.93 20.36 -17.10
N GLN A 583 -11.76 19.04 -17.15
CA GLN A 583 -12.88 18.12 -17.00
C GLN A 583 -13.30 18.10 -15.53
N TYR A 584 -14.59 17.89 -15.25
CA TYR A 584 -15.06 17.81 -13.87
C TYR A 584 -16.30 16.92 -13.74
N LYS A 585 -16.55 16.45 -12.51
CA LYS A 585 -17.79 15.80 -12.08
C LYS A 585 -18.12 16.15 -10.63
N GLN A 586 -19.39 16.14 -10.29
CA GLN A 586 -19.82 16.22 -8.91
C GLN A 586 -19.82 14.82 -8.30
N THR A 587 -19.25 14.69 -7.11
CA THR A 587 -19.21 13.44 -6.35
C THR A 587 -20.51 13.25 -5.56
N SER A 588 -20.74 12.04 -5.06
CA SER A 588 -21.95 11.69 -4.29
C SER A 588 -22.13 12.51 -3.01
N ASN A 589 -21.06 13.08 -2.45
CA ASN A 589 -21.10 13.93 -1.26
C ASN A 589 -21.17 15.44 -1.59
N GLY A 590 -21.34 15.80 -2.87
CA GLY A 590 -21.46 17.17 -3.33
C GLY A 590 -20.16 17.91 -3.61
N GLN A 591 -18.99 17.32 -3.31
CA GLN A 591 -17.69 17.88 -3.73
C GLN A 591 -17.52 17.82 -5.25
N ILE A 592 -16.72 18.71 -5.81
CA ILE A 592 -16.35 18.69 -7.24
C ILE A 592 -14.98 18.04 -7.39
N LEU A 593 -14.88 17.02 -8.23
CA LEU A 593 -13.61 16.54 -8.75
C LEU A 593 -13.38 17.17 -10.11
N PHE A 594 -12.23 17.79 -10.31
CA PHE A 594 -11.81 18.29 -11.61
C PHE A 594 -10.40 17.82 -11.94
N TRP A 595 -10.09 17.67 -13.22
CA TRP A 595 -8.81 17.12 -13.65
C TRP A 595 -8.36 17.62 -15.01
N GLY A 596 -7.05 17.53 -15.22
CA GLY A 596 -6.39 17.89 -16.46
C GLY A 596 -5.00 17.26 -16.57
N ASN A 597 -4.37 17.45 -17.72
CA ASN A 597 -3.01 16.97 -17.95
C ASN A 597 -2.00 18.06 -17.62
N ILE A 598 -0.82 17.66 -17.15
CA ILE A 598 0.35 18.54 -17.02
C ILE A 598 1.48 17.98 -17.89
N PRO A 599 1.83 18.64 -19.00
CA PRO A 599 2.93 18.21 -19.84
C PRO A 599 4.26 18.13 -19.07
N ALA A 600 5.16 17.26 -19.53
CA ALA A 600 6.52 17.15 -19.01
C ALA A 600 7.22 18.51 -18.98
N GLY A 601 7.90 18.83 -17.87
CA GLY A 601 8.66 20.06 -17.71
C GLY A 601 7.83 21.36 -17.71
N ASN A 602 6.51 21.28 -17.62
CA ASN A 602 5.61 22.44 -17.66
C ASN A 602 5.01 22.76 -16.29
N SER A 603 4.46 23.96 -16.18
CA SER A 603 3.71 24.42 -15.03
C SER A 603 2.32 24.88 -15.45
N ILE A 604 1.32 24.65 -14.60
CA ILE A 604 -0.06 25.07 -14.84
C ILE A 604 -0.55 25.84 -13.62
N THR A 605 -1.17 27.00 -13.86
CA THR A 605 -1.90 27.72 -12.83
C THR A 605 -3.32 27.18 -12.77
N VAL A 606 -3.73 26.76 -11.57
CA VAL A 606 -5.11 26.42 -11.25
C VAL A 606 -5.71 27.55 -10.42
N SER A 607 -6.81 28.12 -10.89
CA SER A 607 -7.54 29.20 -10.22
C SER A 607 -8.98 28.78 -9.96
N TRP A 608 -9.59 29.30 -8.89
CA TRP A 608 -10.94 28.93 -8.45
C TRP A 608 -11.75 30.05 -7.81
#